data_AF-A0A378VSZ5-F1
#
_entry.id   AF-A0A378VSZ5-F1
#
_cell.length_a   1.000
_cell.length_b   1.000
_cell.length_c   1.000
_cell.angle_alpha   90.00
_cell.angle_beta   90.00
_cell.angle_gamma   90.00
#
_symmetry.space_group_name_H-M   'P 1'
#
loop_
_entity.id
_entity.type
_entity.pdbx_description
1 polymer ?
#
loop_
_entity_poly.entity_id
_entity_poly.type
_entity_poly.pdbx_seq_one_letter_code
_entity_poly.pdbx_strand_id
1 'polypeptide(L)'
;MADDPFIRSIRAGQNTPTTVRLVIDLKQPTHAQVFALPPVGGFKDRLVVDLYPHGMDADDPMMALLNGSLNKTLRGSPEADPAQNTTPRPGRGKNGRRPVIMLDPGHGGEDPGAVSPGGLQEKHVVLSIARETKKQLEALGYNVFMTRNEDVFIPLGVRVAKGRARRADVFVSIHADAFTSPSARGTGVYMLNTKGATSSAAKFLEQTQIMPTRSAAYRPAATATSIPPCST
;
A
#
# COMPACT_ATOMS: atom_id res chain seq x y z
N MET A 1 12.89 19.96 4.84
CA MET A 1 11.60 20.64 5.09
C MET A 1 11.28 21.74 4.08
N ALA A 2 12.25 22.35 3.39
CA ALA A 2 11.96 23.34 2.35
C ALA A 2 10.97 22.78 1.30
N ASP A 3 11.15 21.52 0.92
CA ASP A 3 10.36 20.84 -0.11
C ASP A 3 9.09 20.12 0.43
N ASP A 4 8.82 20.18 1.74
CA ASP A 4 7.60 19.59 2.30
C ASP A 4 6.37 20.46 1.98
N PRO A 5 5.29 19.94 1.37
CA PRO A 5 4.16 20.76 0.96
C PRO A 5 3.28 21.24 2.13
N PHE A 6 3.37 20.62 3.32
CA PHE A 6 2.49 20.89 4.45
C PHE A 6 3.22 21.52 5.64
N ILE A 7 4.43 21.06 5.94
CA ILE A 7 5.14 21.39 7.18
C ILE A 7 6.21 22.45 6.93
N ARG A 8 6.12 23.57 7.65
CA ARG A 8 7.14 24.63 7.68
C ARG A 8 8.26 24.29 8.65
N SER A 9 7.89 23.91 9.87
CA SER A 9 8.83 23.56 10.94
C SER A 9 8.17 22.66 11.98
N ILE A 10 8.99 21.85 12.66
CA ILE A 10 8.58 21.08 13.83
C ILE A 10 9.46 21.51 15.00
N ARG A 11 8.85 21.80 16.15
CA ARG A 11 9.53 22.08 17.41
C ARG A 11 9.05 21.10 18.48
N ALA A 12 9.97 20.64 19.30
CA ALA A 12 9.67 19.85 20.49
C ALA A 12 10.20 20.55 21.73
N GLY A 13 9.46 20.46 22.83
CA GLY A 13 9.89 20.99 24.13
C GLY A 13 9.24 20.22 25.26
N GLN A 14 9.97 20.07 26.37
CA GLN A 14 9.41 19.51 27.59
C GLN A 14 8.39 20.50 28.17
N ASN A 15 7.12 20.10 28.26
CA ASN A 15 6.04 20.95 28.79
C ASN A 15 5.84 20.73 30.30
N THR A 16 5.99 19.48 30.76
CA THR A 16 5.96 19.07 32.18
C THR A 16 7.00 17.96 32.38
N PRO A 17 7.35 17.51 33.62
CA PRO A 17 8.29 16.41 33.82
C PRO A 17 7.96 15.10 33.08
N THR A 18 6.70 14.89 32.70
CA THR A 18 6.22 13.67 32.03
C THR A 18 5.58 13.91 30.66
N THR A 19 5.54 15.16 30.17
CA THR A 19 4.84 15.51 28.91
C THR A 19 5.76 16.31 27.99
N VAL A 20 5.93 15.79 26.77
CA VAL A 20 6.55 16.51 25.65
C VAL A 20 5.45 17.20 24.83
N ARG A 21 5.69 18.44 24.44
CA ARG A 21 4.86 19.15 23.46
C ARG A 21 5.56 19.16 22.12
N LEU A 22 4.86 18.67 21.09
CA LEU A 22 5.23 18.84 19.70
C LEU A 22 4.41 19.99 19.10
N VAL A 23 5.05 20.94 18.43
CA VAL A 23 4.41 22.03 17.70
C VAL A 23 4.82 21.92 16.23
N ILE A 24 3.83 21.75 15.36
CA ILE A 24 4.02 21.63 13.91
C ILE A 24 3.48 22.91 13.27
N ASP A 25 4.37 23.73 12.71
CA ASP A 25 3.96 24.91 11.94
C ASP A 25 3.63 24.50 10.51
N LEU A 26 2.47 24.89 10.03
CA LEU A 26 1.96 24.50 8.72
C LEU A 26 2.17 25.60 7.67
N LYS A 27 2.40 25.19 6.42
CA LYS A 27 2.50 26.10 5.26
C LYS A 27 1.12 26.50 4.72
N GLN A 28 0.11 25.68 4.97
CA GLN A 28 -1.26 25.86 4.50
C GLN A 28 -2.26 25.27 5.52
N PRO A 29 -3.54 25.65 5.48
CA PRO A 29 -4.56 25.02 6.30
C PRO A 29 -4.66 23.52 6.00
N THR A 30 -4.64 22.69 7.05
CA THR A 30 -4.77 21.23 6.93
C THR A 30 -5.77 20.67 7.94
N HIS A 31 -6.36 19.54 7.59
CA HIS A 31 -7.08 18.68 8.54
C HIS A 31 -6.13 17.60 9.04
N ALA A 32 -5.90 17.54 10.35
CA ALA A 32 -5.03 16.56 10.97
C ALA A 32 -5.82 15.35 11.46
N GLN A 33 -5.31 14.15 11.20
CA GLN A 33 -5.81 12.91 11.78
C GLN A 33 -4.70 12.26 12.61
N VAL A 34 -5.02 11.91 13.86
CA VAL A 34 -4.04 11.37 14.82
C VAL A 34 -4.53 10.03 15.33
N PHE A 35 -3.68 9.01 15.27
CA PHE A 35 -3.99 7.67 15.79
C PHE A 35 -2.73 6.94 16.23
N ALA A 36 -2.90 5.99 17.15
CA ALA A 36 -1.81 5.14 17.63
C ALA A 36 -1.86 3.77 16.94
N LEU A 37 -0.70 3.26 16.55
CA LEU A 37 -0.52 1.91 16.02
C LEU A 37 0.27 1.06 17.03
N PRO A 38 -0.20 -0.16 17.34
CA PRO A 38 0.54 -1.09 18.19
C PRO A 38 1.80 -1.61 17.47
N PRO A 39 2.72 -2.25 18.21
CA PRO A 39 3.94 -2.82 17.64
C PRO A 39 3.64 -3.87 16.56
N VAL A 40 4.31 -3.76 15.41
CA VAL A 40 4.19 -4.70 14.28
C VAL A 40 5.43 -4.64 13.39
N GLY A 41 5.88 -5.78 12.84
CA GLY A 41 6.92 -5.82 11.81
C GLY A 41 8.24 -5.13 12.19
N GLY A 42 8.74 -5.35 13.41
CA GLY A 42 9.97 -4.71 13.90
C GLY A 42 9.80 -3.27 14.42
N PHE A 43 8.65 -2.63 14.17
CA PHE A 43 8.31 -1.32 14.72
C PHE A 43 7.70 -1.44 16.12
N LYS A 44 8.04 -0.50 17.02
CA LYS A 44 7.42 -0.34 18.35
C LYS A 44 6.08 0.42 18.26
N ASP A 45 5.53 0.86 19.38
CA ASP A 45 4.37 1.76 19.41
C ASP A 45 4.64 3.01 18.58
N ARG A 46 3.68 3.38 17.73
CA ARG A 46 3.77 4.54 16.85
C ARG A 46 2.57 5.46 17.05
N LEU A 47 2.84 6.76 17.13
CA LEU A 47 1.83 7.80 17.00
C LEU A 47 1.93 8.37 15.58
N VAL A 48 0.88 8.21 14.80
CA VAL A 48 0.81 8.68 13.41
C VAL A 48 -0.02 9.96 13.37
N VAL A 49 0.47 10.95 12.62
CA VAL A 49 -0.19 12.24 12.40
C VAL A 49 -0.24 12.50 10.91
N ASP A 50 -1.42 12.28 10.31
CA ASP A 50 -1.65 12.54 8.89
C ASP A 50 -2.18 13.98 8.71
N LEU A 51 -1.60 14.71 7.76
CA LEU A 51 -1.98 16.09 7.43
C LEU A 51 -2.55 16.16 6.01
N TYR A 52 -3.84 16.45 5.89
CA TYR A 52 -4.53 16.59 4.61
C TYR A 52 -4.79 18.06 4.28
N PRO A 53 -4.65 18.51 3.02
CA PRO A 53 -4.98 19.89 2.66
C PRO A 53 -6.47 20.17 2.86
N HIS A 54 -6.76 21.35 3.42
CA HIS A 54 -8.13 21.79 3.64
C HIS A 54 -8.79 22.17 2.30
N GLY A 55 -9.87 21.49 1.93
CA GLY A 55 -10.66 21.81 0.72
C GLY A 55 -10.38 20.95 -0.52
N MET A 56 -9.73 19.79 -0.42
CA MET A 56 -9.82 18.78 -1.48
C MET A 56 -11.27 18.29 -1.61
N ASP A 57 -11.79 18.30 -2.84
CA ASP A 57 -13.17 17.98 -3.19
C ASP A 57 -13.67 16.69 -2.50
N ALA A 58 -14.90 16.73 -2.01
CA ALA A 58 -15.60 15.60 -1.39
C ALA A 58 -15.73 14.35 -2.31
N ASP A 59 -15.34 14.48 -3.57
CA ASP A 59 -15.33 13.42 -4.59
C ASP A 59 -13.98 12.66 -4.69
N ASP A 60 -12.96 12.98 -3.88
CA ASP A 60 -11.76 12.13 -3.81
C ASP A 60 -12.11 10.79 -3.10
N PRO A 61 -11.97 9.64 -3.79
CA PRO A 61 -12.20 8.32 -3.18
C PRO A 61 -11.34 8.05 -1.93
N MET A 62 -10.22 8.75 -1.75
CA MET A 62 -9.43 8.74 -0.51
C MET A 62 -10.23 9.30 0.66
N MET A 63 -10.82 10.50 0.52
CA MET A 63 -11.59 11.17 1.58
C MET A 63 -12.90 10.46 1.87
N ALA A 64 -13.57 9.93 0.84
CA ALA A 64 -14.79 9.14 1.01
C ALA A 64 -14.54 7.87 1.84
N LEU A 65 -13.40 7.18 1.63
CA LEU A 65 -13.04 6.00 2.42
C LEU A 65 -12.62 6.36 3.84
N LEU A 66 -11.87 7.45 4.03
CA LEU A 66 -11.47 7.94 5.35
C LEU A 66 -12.69 8.39 6.18
N ASN A 67 -13.60 9.16 5.60
CA ASN A 67 -14.85 9.58 6.23
C ASN A 67 -15.78 8.38 6.53
N GLY A 68 -15.85 7.41 5.62
CA GLY A 68 -16.58 6.16 5.83
C GLY A 68 -16.00 5.31 6.97
N SER A 69 -14.68 5.29 7.13
CA SER A 69 -14.00 4.60 8.23
C SER A 69 -14.25 5.29 9.58
N LEU A 70 -14.23 6.63 9.64
CA LEU A 70 -14.55 7.41 10.85
C LEU A 70 -15.98 7.14 11.35
N ASN A 71 -16.96 7.08 10.44
CA ASN A 71 -18.34 6.75 10.78
C ASN A 71 -18.52 5.31 11.28
N LYS A 72 -17.69 4.38 10.81
CA LYS A 72 -17.69 2.97 11.22
C LYS A 72 -17.08 2.77 12.62
N THR A 73 -16.08 3.57 12.99
CA THR A 73 -15.43 3.46 14.31
C THR A 73 -16.25 4.10 15.44
N LEU A 74 -17.08 5.11 15.15
CA LEU A 74 -17.95 5.76 16.15
C LEU A 74 -19.28 5.02 16.39
N ARG A 75 -19.69 4.14 15.48
CA ARG A 75 -20.90 3.33 15.60
C ARG A 75 -20.52 1.86 15.74
N GLY A 76 -20.12 1.46 16.94
CA GLY A 76 -19.81 0.06 17.23
C GLY A 76 -21.00 -0.85 16.87
N SER A 77 -20.83 -1.69 15.83
CA SER A 77 -21.68 -2.83 15.45
C SER A 77 -21.05 -3.59 14.26
N PRO A 78 -21.36 -4.89 14.08
CA PRO A 78 -20.41 -5.89 13.62
C PRO A 78 -20.20 -5.92 12.09
N GLU A 79 -19.07 -6.53 11.75
CA GLU A 79 -18.64 -7.05 10.45
C GLU A 79 -19.78 -7.23 9.43
N ALA A 80 -19.86 -6.28 8.48
CA ALA A 80 -20.58 -6.45 7.24
C ALA A 80 -19.55 -6.56 6.11
N ASP A 81 -19.45 -7.77 5.57
CA ASP A 81 -18.79 -8.10 4.30
C ASP A 81 -19.26 -7.15 3.19
N PRO A 82 -18.36 -6.45 2.47
CA PRO A 82 -18.71 -5.86 1.19
C PRO A 82 -18.56 -6.92 0.10
N ALA A 83 -19.17 -8.09 0.29
CA ALA A 83 -19.34 -9.12 -0.72
C ALA A 83 -20.77 -9.07 -1.26
N GLN A 84 -21.18 -7.92 -1.82
CA GLN A 84 -22.40 -7.87 -2.64
C GLN A 84 -22.15 -7.14 -3.96
N ASN A 85 -21.96 -7.98 -4.97
CA ASN A 85 -22.47 -7.84 -6.34
C ASN A 85 -22.25 -6.51 -7.06
N THR A 86 -21.04 -6.35 -7.59
CA THR A 86 -20.90 -5.84 -8.96
C THR A 86 -20.10 -6.86 -9.75
N THR A 87 -20.79 -7.71 -10.49
CA THR A 87 -20.17 -8.58 -11.50
C THR A 87 -19.26 -7.73 -12.40
N PRO A 88 -17.98 -8.10 -12.60
CA PRO A 88 -17.19 -7.50 -13.67
C PRO A 88 -17.89 -7.84 -14.97
N ARG A 89 -18.48 -6.85 -15.65
CA ARG A 89 -19.08 -7.08 -16.96
C ARG A 89 -17.95 -7.54 -17.88
N PRO A 90 -18.02 -8.72 -18.51
CA PRO A 90 -17.03 -9.13 -19.50
C PRO A 90 -17.24 -8.26 -20.74
N GLY A 91 -16.55 -7.13 -20.77
CA GLY A 91 -16.62 -6.13 -21.82
C GLY A 91 -15.47 -6.29 -22.78
N ARG A 92 -15.58 -7.28 -23.68
CA ARG A 92 -14.92 -7.26 -24.99
C ARG A 92 -15.09 -5.83 -25.56
N GLY A 93 -13.99 -5.16 -25.92
CA GLY A 93 -14.01 -3.77 -26.39
C GLY A 93 -14.94 -3.61 -27.59
N LYS A 94 -16.18 -3.15 -27.35
CA LYS A 94 -17.21 -3.02 -28.38
C LYS A 94 -17.22 -1.66 -29.08
N ASN A 95 -16.38 -0.70 -28.66
CA ASN A 95 -16.49 0.69 -29.12
C ASN A 95 -15.18 1.30 -29.67
N GLY A 96 -14.14 0.50 -29.94
CA GLY A 96 -12.84 1.02 -30.45
C GLY A 96 -12.07 1.94 -29.48
N ARG A 97 -12.59 2.22 -28.28
CA ARG A 97 -11.90 3.00 -27.26
C ARG A 97 -10.76 2.18 -26.65
N ARG A 98 -9.57 2.80 -26.58
CA ARG A 98 -8.39 2.23 -25.92
C ARG A 98 -8.65 1.99 -24.42
N PRO A 99 -8.15 0.88 -23.84
CA PRO A 99 -8.26 0.61 -22.40
C PRO A 99 -7.68 1.73 -21.54
N VAL A 100 -8.33 2.02 -20.41
CA VAL A 100 -7.76 2.82 -19.33
C VAL A 100 -6.97 1.91 -18.41
N ILE A 101 -5.71 2.24 -18.18
CA ILE A 101 -4.78 1.43 -17.37
C ILE A 101 -4.52 2.17 -16.06
N MET A 102 -4.65 1.47 -14.94
CA MET A 102 -4.23 1.94 -13.62
C MET A 102 -2.98 1.16 -13.19
N LEU A 103 -1.89 1.87 -12.93
CA LEU A 103 -0.67 1.32 -12.35
C LEU A 103 -0.64 1.60 -10.85
N ASP A 104 -0.34 0.59 -10.06
CA ASP A 104 -0.28 0.69 -8.61
C ASP A 104 1.13 0.30 -8.12
N PRO A 105 2.06 1.27 -8.01
CA PRO A 105 3.35 0.98 -7.40
C PRO A 105 3.14 0.71 -5.89
N GLY A 106 3.49 -0.50 -5.46
CA GLY A 106 3.35 -0.98 -4.08
C GLY A 106 4.03 -0.08 -3.04
N HIS A 107 3.61 -0.19 -1.78
CA HIS A 107 4.21 0.53 -0.64
C HIS A 107 4.20 2.07 -0.79
N GLY A 108 5.16 2.75 -0.15
CA GLY A 108 5.36 4.19 -0.19
C GLY A 108 5.27 4.84 1.20
N GLY A 109 5.90 6.00 1.37
CA GLY A 109 5.94 6.70 2.66
C GLY A 109 6.65 5.87 3.73
N GLU A 110 5.97 5.62 4.84
CA GLU A 110 6.49 4.83 5.97
C GLU A 110 6.68 3.34 5.66
N ASP A 111 6.01 2.82 4.63
CA ASP A 111 6.16 1.44 4.20
C ASP A 111 7.26 1.34 3.12
N PRO A 112 8.45 0.80 3.43
CA PRO A 112 9.53 0.66 2.45
C PRO A 112 9.33 -0.52 1.49
N GLY A 113 8.41 -1.44 1.82
CA GLY A 113 8.38 -2.78 1.24
C GLY A 113 9.62 -3.60 1.58
N ALA A 114 10.00 -4.53 0.70
CA ALA A 114 11.23 -5.29 0.85
C ALA A 114 12.47 -4.37 0.85
N VAL A 115 13.42 -4.64 1.75
CA VAL A 115 14.70 -3.93 1.83
C VAL A 115 15.83 -4.91 1.58
N SER A 116 16.64 -4.63 0.56
CA SER A 116 17.82 -5.44 0.24
C SER A 116 18.93 -5.29 1.30
N PRO A 117 19.90 -6.21 1.38
CA PRO A 117 21.06 -6.05 2.26
C PRO A 117 21.85 -4.76 2.04
N GLY A 118 21.83 -4.21 0.82
CA GLY A 118 22.46 -2.93 0.47
C GLY A 118 21.61 -1.70 0.75
N GLY A 119 20.44 -1.85 1.39
CA GLY A 119 19.55 -0.74 1.76
C GLY A 119 18.61 -0.25 0.65
N LEU A 120 18.65 -0.84 -0.55
CA LEU A 120 17.67 -0.55 -1.60
C LEU A 120 16.27 -0.97 -1.16
N GLN A 121 15.31 -0.04 -1.24
CA GLN A 121 13.92 -0.23 -0.80
C GLN A 121 13.01 -0.44 -2.01
N GLU A 122 12.15 -1.46 -1.93
CA GLU A 122 11.17 -1.84 -2.95
C GLU A 122 10.34 -0.64 -3.40
N LYS A 123 9.86 0.20 -2.48
CA LYS A 123 9.02 1.36 -2.78
C LYS A 123 9.58 2.32 -3.83
N HIS A 124 10.91 2.45 -3.90
CA HIS A 124 11.60 3.33 -4.86
C HIS A 124 11.75 2.64 -6.23
N VAL A 125 12.06 1.34 -6.22
CA VAL A 125 12.19 0.52 -7.43
C VAL A 125 10.86 0.41 -8.16
N VAL A 126 9.78 0.09 -7.44
CA VAL A 126 8.46 -0.07 -8.07
C VAL A 126 7.90 1.25 -8.56
N LEU A 127 8.20 2.37 -7.90
CA LEU A 127 7.79 3.71 -8.35
C LEU A 127 8.52 4.10 -9.65
N SER A 128 9.82 3.83 -9.75
CA SER A 128 10.58 4.14 -10.97
C SER A 128 10.11 3.28 -12.16
N ILE A 129 9.89 1.98 -11.94
CA ILE A 129 9.32 1.07 -12.94
C ILE A 129 7.94 1.57 -13.39
N ALA A 130 7.06 1.95 -12.46
CA ALA A 130 5.72 2.41 -12.79
C ALA A 130 5.72 3.72 -13.60
N ARG A 131 6.62 4.66 -13.29
CA ARG A 131 6.78 5.91 -14.06
C ARG A 131 7.25 5.65 -15.49
N GLU A 132 8.25 4.79 -15.66
CA GLU A 132 8.74 4.43 -16.99
C GLU A 132 7.69 3.65 -17.80
N THR A 133 6.98 2.72 -17.15
CA THR A 133 5.85 1.99 -17.75
C THR A 133 4.75 2.96 -18.20
N LYS A 134 4.38 3.93 -17.36
CA LYS A 134 3.40 4.96 -17.72
C LYS A 134 3.85 5.74 -18.94
N LYS A 135 5.09 6.23 -18.97
CA LYS A 135 5.66 6.98 -20.09
C LYS A 135 5.59 6.18 -21.40
N GLN A 136 5.97 4.92 -21.38
CA GLN A 136 5.95 4.07 -22.58
C GLN A 136 4.53 3.78 -23.07
N LEU A 137 3.60 3.46 -22.16
CA LEU A 137 2.20 3.23 -22.50
C LEU A 137 1.51 4.51 -23.02
N GLU A 138 1.81 5.68 -22.45
CA GLU A 138 1.31 6.96 -22.94
C GLU A 138 1.86 7.30 -24.32
N ALA A 139 3.14 7.01 -24.59
CA ALA A 139 3.73 7.17 -25.92
C ALA A 139 3.07 6.26 -26.97
N LEU A 140 2.59 5.09 -26.55
CA LEU A 140 1.77 4.21 -27.40
C LEU A 140 0.34 4.73 -27.55
N GLY A 141 -0.08 5.74 -26.78
CA GLY A 141 -1.38 6.42 -26.80
C GLY A 141 -2.45 5.81 -25.88
N TYR A 142 -2.07 5.11 -24.81
CA TYR A 142 -3.00 4.64 -23.78
C TYR A 142 -3.27 5.72 -22.73
N ASN A 143 -4.45 5.67 -22.10
CA ASN A 143 -4.76 6.50 -20.93
C ASN A 143 -4.29 5.79 -19.67
N VAL A 144 -3.25 6.32 -19.01
CA VAL A 144 -2.59 5.64 -17.89
C VAL A 144 -2.64 6.50 -16.62
N PHE A 145 -3.14 5.95 -15.53
CA PHE A 145 -3.17 6.58 -14.22
C PHE A 145 -2.30 5.81 -13.23
N MET A 146 -1.89 6.47 -12.15
CA MET A 146 -1.13 5.86 -11.06
C MET A 146 -1.84 6.07 -9.72
N THR A 147 -1.79 5.09 -8.83
CA THR A 147 -2.34 5.23 -7.46
C THR A 147 -1.53 6.22 -6.60
N ARG A 148 -0.21 6.26 -6.82
CA ARG A 148 0.73 7.29 -6.36
C ARG A 148 1.78 7.58 -7.43
N ASN A 149 2.22 8.83 -7.51
CA ASN A 149 3.37 9.25 -8.33
C ASN A 149 4.46 9.92 -7.47
N GLU A 150 4.42 9.72 -6.16
CA GLU A 150 5.36 10.27 -5.18
C GLU A 150 5.63 9.21 -4.11
N ASP A 151 6.59 9.47 -3.22
CA ASP A 151 6.88 8.59 -2.09
C ASP A 151 5.91 8.83 -0.92
N VAL A 152 4.66 8.42 -1.14
CA VAL A 152 3.56 8.54 -0.18
C VAL A 152 2.89 7.20 0.06
N PHE A 153 2.47 6.95 1.29
CA PHE A 153 1.71 5.76 1.62
C PHE A 153 0.25 5.90 1.15
N ILE A 154 -0.24 4.92 0.38
CA ILE A 154 -1.65 4.82 0.00
C ILE A 154 -2.25 3.55 0.63
N PRO A 155 -3.31 3.65 1.45
CA PRO A 155 -3.97 2.47 1.99
C PRO A 155 -4.54 1.56 0.89
N LEU A 156 -4.49 0.24 1.08
CA LEU A 156 -4.93 -0.78 0.11
C LEU A 156 -6.34 -0.51 -0.45
N GLY A 157 -7.32 -0.21 0.42
CA GLY A 157 -8.69 0.09 0.00
C GLY A 157 -8.79 1.32 -0.91
N VAL A 158 -7.95 2.34 -0.67
CA VAL A 158 -7.90 3.54 -1.50
C VAL A 158 -7.33 3.23 -2.89
N ARG A 159 -6.31 2.37 -2.98
CA ARG A 159 -5.71 1.98 -4.28
C ARG A 159 -6.77 1.43 -5.22
N VAL A 160 -7.60 0.51 -4.71
CA VAL A 160 -8.74 -0.08 -5.44
C VAL A 160 -9.79 0.99 -5.78
N ALA A 161 -10.12 1.86 -4.82
CA ALA A 161 -11.11 2.93 -5.03
C ALA A 161 -10.67 3.92 -6.13
N LYS A 162 -9.39 4.31 -6.19
CA LYS A 162 -8.82 5.13 -7.27
C LYS A 162 -8.97 4.46 -8.64
N GLY A 163 -8.69 3.15 -8.72
CA GLY A 163 -8.90 2.35 -9.95
C GLY A 163 -10.35 2.39 -10.42
N ARG A 164 -11.30 2.17 -9.50
CA ARG A 164 -12.74 2.20 -9.78
C ARG A 164 -13.22 3.59 -10.21
N ALA A 165 -12.79 4.65 -9.51
CA ALA A 165 -13.15 6.03 -9.82
C ALA A 165 -12.70 6.45 -11.23
N ARG A 166 -11.53 5.96 -11.68
CA ARG A 166 -11.02 6.19 -13.04
C ARG A 166 -11.61 5.25 -14.09
N ARG A 167 -12.51 4.34 -13.70
CA ARG A 167 -13.09 3.31 -14.57
C ARG A 167 -11.99 2.53 -15.31
N ALA A 168 -10.93 2.18 -14.58
CA ALA A 168 -9.80 1.46 -15.16
C ALA A 168 -10.28 0.11 -15.72
N ASP A 169 -9.94 -0.14 -16.98
CA ASP A 169 -10.22 -1.39 -17.67
C ASP A 169 -9.18 -2.46 -17.25
N VAL A 170 -7.97 -2.02 -16.90
CA VAL A 170 -6.87 -2.87 -16.39
C VAL A 170 -6.26 -2.22 -15.14
N PHE A 171 -6.04 -3.00 -14.09
CA PHE A 171 -5.34 -2.59 -12.87
C PHE A 171 -4.10 -3.47 -12.69
N VAL A 172 -2.91 -2.86 -12.62
CA VAL A 172 -1.63 -3.56 -12.50
C VAL A 172 -0.93 -3.09 -11.24
N SER A 173 -0.82 -3.96 -10.24
CA SER A 173 0.04 -3.71 -9.08
C SER A 173 1.47 -4.14 -9.38
N ILE A 174 2.44 -3.29 -9.06
CA ILE A 174 3.86 -3.50 -9.33
C ILE A 174 4.58 -3.63 -7.99
N HIS A 175 5.21 -4.78 -7.79
CA HIS A 175 6.00 -5.14 -6.60
C HIS A 175 7.36 -5.69 -7.02
N ALA A 176 8.34 -5.59 -6.13
CA ALA A 176 9.66 -6.18 -6.26
C ALA A 176 9.96 -6.95 -4.98
N ASP A 177 9.30 -8.11 -4.89
CA ASP A 177 9.24 -8.94 -3.70
C ASP A 177 10.61 -9.43 -3.22
N ALA A 178 10.70 -9.75 -1.93
CA ALA A 178 11.82 -10.50 -1.37
C ALA A 178 11.36 -11.87 -0.85
N PHE A 179 12.23 -12.87 -1.02
CA PHE A 179 12.08 -14.18 -0.43
C PHE A 179 13.24 -14.47 0.50
N THR A 180 13.03 -15.33 1.51
CA THR A 180 14.06 -15.71 2.49
C THR A 180 15.23 -16.47 1.87
N SER A 181 15.01 -17.12 0.72
CA SER A 181 16.08 -17.76 -0.05
C SER A 181 16.63 -16.83 -1.13
N PRO A 182 17.95 -16.54 -1.16
CA PRO A 182 18.57 -15.72 -2.20
C PRO A 182 18.59 -16.39 -3.59
N SER A 183 18.21 -17.67 -3.69
CA SER A 183 18.03 -18.38 -4.95
C SER A 183 16.70 -18.10 -5.64
N ALA A 184 15.69 -17.57 -4.92
CA ALA A 184 14.43 -17.16 -5.51
C ALA A 184 14.62 -15.86 -6.30
N ARG A 185 14.61 -15.97 -7.64
CA ARG A 185 14.86 -14.86 -8.57
C ARG A 185 13.98 -15.03 -9.81
N GLY A 186 13.68 -13.93 -10.49
CA GLY A 186 12.87 -13.91 -11.72
C GLY A 186 11.66 -12.99 -11.62
N THR A 187 10.92 -12.86 -12.71
CA THR A 187 9.68 -12.08 -12.78
C THR A 187 8.46 -12.99 -12.62
N GLY A 188 7.52 -12.64 -11.73
CA GLY A 188 6.25 -13.34 -11.56
C GLY A 188 5.06 -12.43 -11.92
N VAL A 189 3.99 -13.01 -12.46
CA VAL A 189 2.71 -12.33 -12.66
C VAL A 189 1.65 -13.07 -11.85
N TYR A 190 0.96 -12.35 -10.97
CA TYR A 190 -0.08 -12.90 -10.12
C TYR A 190 -1.43 -12.32 -10.52
N MET A 191 -2.46 -13.16 -10.49
CA MET A 191 -3.85 -12.77 -10.72
C MET A 191 -4.68 -13.20 -9.51
N LEU A 192 -5.66 -12.39 -9.13
CA LEU A 192 -6.53 -12.69 -8.01
C LEU A 192 -7.27 -14.02 -8.27
N ASN A 193 -7.08 -14.99 -7.38
CA ASN A 193 -7.89 -16.20 -7.33
C ASN A 193 -8.72 -16.19 -6.05
N THR A 194 -10.05 -16.07 -6.17
CA THR A 194 -10.96 -16.05 -5.01
C THR A 194 -11.07 -17.39 -4.29
N LYS A 195 -10.38 -18.44 -4.78
CA LYS A 195 -10.31 -19.78 -4.18
C LYS A 195 -8.95 -20.09 -3.52
N GLY A 196 -8.06 -19.09 -3.40
CA GLY A 196 -6.76 -19.20 -2.74
C GLY A 196 -5.56 -19.23 -3.70
N ALA A 197 -4.38 -18.88 -3.19
CA ALA A 197 -3.16 -18.80 -3.97
C ALA A 197 -2.76 -20.16 -4.58
N THR A 198 -2.30 -20.14 -5.82
CA THR A 198 -1.96 -21.34 -6.61
C THR A 198 -0.63 -21.99 -6.21
N SER A 199 0.16 -21.34 -5.35
CA SER A 199 1.42 -21.87 -4.82
C SER A 199 1.74 -21.29 -3.44
N SER A 200 2.66 -21.91 -2.71
CA SER A 200 3.17 -21.41 -1.43
C SER A 200 3.85 -20.04 -1.56
N ALA A 201 4.58 -19.81 -2.67
CA ALA A 201 5.15 -18.50 -2.99
C ALA A 201 4.05 -17.45 -3.24
N ALA A 202 3.01 -17.79 -4.01
CA ALA A 202 1.89 -16.89 -4.23
C ALA A 202 1.14 -16.57 -2.91
N LYS A 203 1.02 -17.55 -2.01
CA LYS A 203 0.39 -17.37 -0.69
C LYS A 203 1.21 -16.47 0.23
N PHE A 204 2.54 -16.62 0.20
CA PHE A 204 3.46 -15.74 0.94
C PHE A 204 3.34 -14.29 0.46
N LEU A 205 3.34 -14.09 -0.86
CA LEU A 205 3.20 -12.77 -1.47
C LEU A 205 1.83 -12.13 -1.22
N GLU A 206 0.75 -12.92 -1.24
CA GLU A 206 -0.58 -12.44 -0.84
C GLU A 206 -0.56 -11.90 0.60
N GLN A 207 0.10 -12.60 1.52
CA GLN A 207 0.20 -12.20 2.92
C GLN A 207 1.08 -10.96 3.13
N THR A 208 2.14 -10.78 2.35
CA THR A 208 3.09 -9.67 2.53
C THR A 208 2.74 -8.43 1.70
N GLN A 209 2.07 -8.60 0.55
CA GLN A 209 1.82 -7.51 -0.41
C GLN A 209 0.36 -7.08 -0.52
N ILE A 210 -0.59 -8.00 -0.29
CA ILE A 210 -2.01 -7.79 -0.63
C ILE A 210 -2.89 -7.72 0.63
N MET A 211 -2.51 -8.38 1.72
CA MET A 211 -3.30 -8.44 2.95
C MET A 211 -2.82 -7.43 4.00
N PRO A 212 -3.73 -6.69 4.66
CA PRO A 212 -3.41 -5.95 5.87
C PRO A 212 -3.15 -6.99 6.97
N THR A 213 -1.90 -7.11 7.41
CA THR A 213 -1.43 -8.17 8.31
C THR A 213 -2.35 -8.44 9.51
N ARG A 214 -2.87 -9.67 9.61
CA ARG A 214 -2.99 -10.37 10.91
C ARG A 214 -1.72 -11.20 11.10
N SER A 215 -0.87 -10.75 12.02
CA SER A 215 0.28 -11.45 12.61
C SER A 215 1.23 -12.20 11.64
N ALA A 216 2.23 -11.50 11.11
CA ALA A 216 3.49 -12.16 10.80
C ALA A 216 4.30 -12.24 12.11
N ALA A 217 4.01 -13.25 12.91
CA ALA A 217 4.90 -13.61 14.01
C ALA A 217 6.21 -14.13 13.41
N TYR A 218 7.29 -13.42 13.69
CA TYR A 218 8.65 -13.90 13.53
C TYR A 218 8.78 -15.28 14.21
N ARG A 219 8.92 -16.36 13.42
CA ARG A 219 9.38 -17.65 13.93
C ARG A 219 10.87 -17.77 13.61
N PRO A 220 11.76 -17.86 14.62
CA PRO A 220 13.17 -18.10 14.35
C PRO A 220 13.34 -19.49 13.71
N ALA A 221 14.40 -19.62 12.93
CA ALA A 221 14.75 -20.83 12.19
C ALA A 221 14.68 -22.07 13.08
N ALA A 222 13.84 -23.03 12.71
CA ALA A 222 13.90 -24.37 13.29
C ALA A 222 15.22 -25.00 12.87
N THR A 223 16.04 -25.31 13.87
CA THR A 223 17.28 -26.09 13.77
C THR A 223 17.01 -27.37 13.01
N ALA A 224 17.76 -27.63 11.95
CA ALA A 224 17.67 -28.86 11.17
C ALA A 224 18.19 -30.03 12.01
N THR A 225 17.30 -30.89 12.49
CA THR A 225 17.67 -32.21 13.01
C THR A 225 17.74 -33.17 11.83
N SER A 226 18.94 -33.71 11.59
CA SER A 226 19.25 -34.70 10.57
C SER A 226 18.45 -36.00 10.76
N ILE A 227 17.88 -36.54 9.67
CA ILE A 227 17.36 -37.91 9.59
C ILE A 227 18.33 -38.70 8.69
N PRO A 228 18.86 -39.86 9.14
CA PRO A 228 19.81 -40.67 8.36
C PRO A 228 19.13 -41.43 7.21
N PRO A 229 19.90 -41.85 6.18
CA PRO A 229 19.36 -42.51 4.99
C PRO A 229 18.99 -43.97 5.28
N CYS A 230 17.85 -44.41 4.74
CA CYS A 230 17.48 -45.82 4.72
C CYS A 230 18.14 -46.50 3.51
N SER A 231 18.85 -47.60 3.76
CA SER A 231 19.40 -48.51 2.75
C SER A 231 18.31 -49.34 2.08
N THR A 232 18.64 -49.80 0.86
CA THR A 232 17.86 -50.64 -0.08
C THR A 232 17.17 -51.85 0.50
#